data_AF-A0A327ZIY4-F1
#
_entry.id   AF-A0A327ZIY4-F1
#
_cell.length_a   1.000
_cell.length_b   1.000
_cell.length_c   1.000
_cell.angle_alpha   90.00
_cell.angle_beta   90.00
_cell.angle_gamma   90.00
#
_symmetry.space_group_name_H-M   'P 1'
#
loop_
_entity.id
_entity.type
_entity.pdbx_description
1 polymer ?
#
loop_
_entity_poly.entity_id
_entity_poly.type
_entity_poly.pdbx_seq_one_letter_code
_entity_poly.pdbx_strand_id
1 'polypeptide(L)'
;MRKLAVSELADHYRGPQFTSVLPGHVVQRGGFRVYAQPGFRTHDEPGRHVHSVPEVFVIIQGSGVIEIEGAEVDKFQSGEAVVFEPGEDHHLISRGSEPLVFVWMHLEPVE
;
A
#
# COMPACT_ATOMS: atom_id res chain seq x y z
N MET A 1 1.11 -16.41 -20.81
CA MET A 1 1.63 -16.24 -19.44
C MET A 1 2.73 -15.19 -19.50
N ARG A 2 2.61 -14.09 -18.74
CA ARG A 2 3.65 -13.04 -18.62
C ARG A 2 4.07 -12.97 -17.16
N LYS A 3 5.37 -12.93 -16.90
CA LYS A 3 5.94 -12.72 -15.56
C LYS A 3 6.42 -11.28 -15.48
N LEU A 4 6.22 -10.66 -14.33
CA LEU A 4 6.77 -9.34 -14.00
C LEU A 4 7.51 -9.49 -12.67
N ALA A 5 8.72 -8.96 -12.60
CA ALA A 5 9.42 -8.75 -11.35
C ALA A 5 8.80 -7.56 -10.59
N VAL A 6 9.00 -7.52 -9.27
CA VAL A 6 8.54 -6.40 -8.41
C VAL A 6 9.07 -5.06 -8.92
N SER A 7 10.31 -5.03 -9.40
CA SER A 7 10.94 -3.84 -9.98
C SER A 7 10.27 -3.36 -11.27
N GLU A 8 9.60 -4.24 -12.01
CA GLU A 8 8.89 -3.90 -13.26
C GLU A 8 7.48 -3.35 -12.98
N LEU A 9 6.97 -3.44 -11.74
CA LEU A 9 5.65 -2.89 -11.40
C LEU A 9 5.64 -1.36 -11.44
N ALA A 10 6.81 -0.73 -11.33
CA ALA A 10 6.95 0.72 -11.44
C ALA A 10 6.51 1.27 -12.81
N ASP A 11 6.68 0.49 -13.87
CA ASP A 11 6.32 0.91 -15.23
C ASP A 11 4.81 0.70 -15.53
N HIS A 12 4.06 0.23 -14.54
CA HIS A 12 2.67 -0.23 -14.70
C HIS A 12 1.68 0.45 -13.72
N TYR A 13 2.09 1.52 -13.05
CA TYR A 13 1.21 2.33 -12.19
C TYR A 13 0.70 3.60 -12.88
N ARG A 14 -0.41 4.15 -12.38
CA ARG A 14 -0.82 5.55 -12.61
C ARG A 14 -0.94 6.22 -11.24
N GLY A 15 -0.04 7.16 -10.93
CA GLY A 15 0.13 7.62 -9.55
C GLY A 15 0.55 6.45 -8.63
N PRO A 16 0.16 6.42 -7.35
CA PRO A 16 0.55 5.32 -6.45
C PRO A 16 -0.19 3.99 -6.73
N GLN A 17 -1.25 3.97 -7.55
CA GLN A 17 -2.10 2.79 -7.72
C GLN A 17 -1.59 1.86 -8.82
N PHE A 18 -1.41 0.59 -8.50
CA PHE A 18 -1.33 -0.43 -9.54
C PHE A 18 -2.70 -0.61 -10.17
N THR A 19 -2.88 -0.01 -11.34
CA THR A 19 -4.18 0.01 -12.01
C THR A 19 -4.39 -1.22 -12.87
N SER A 20 -3.38 -1.66 -13.63
CA SER A 20 -3.53 -2.75 -14.59
C SER A 20 -2.20 -3.17 -15.22
N VAL A 21 -2.07 -4.46 -15.54
CA VAL A 21 -1.01 -5.01 -16.44
C VAL A 21 -1.55 -5.44 -17.80
N LEU A 22 -2.86 -5.27 -18.02
CA LEU A 22 -3.55 -5.73 -19.22
C LEU A 22 -4.59 -4.68 -19.69
N PRO A 23 -4.46 -4.12 -20.90
CA PRO A 23 -5.43 -3.16 -21.42
C PRO A 23 -6.88 -3.64 -21.25
N GLY A 24 -7.76 -2.73 -20.79
CA GLY A 24 -9.19 -3.02 -20.55
C GLY A 24 -9.53 -3.66 -19.19
N HIS A 25 -8.55 -3.94 -18.33
CA HIS A 25 -8.77 -4.54 -17.01
C HIS A 25 -8.33 -3.60 -15.90
N VAL A 26 -8.99 -3.63 -14.73
CA VAL A 26 -8.61 -2.84 -13.54
C VAL A 26 -8.75 -3.69 -12.28
N VAL A 27 -7.89 -3.45 -11.28
CA VAL A 27 -8.09 -4.00 -9.94
C VAL A 27 -9.12 -3.13 -9.20
N GLN A 28 -10.24 -3.72 -8.80
CA GLN A 28 -11.35 -2.98 -8.17
C GLN A 28 -11.11 -2.71 -6.68
N ARG A 29 -10.55 -3.68 -5.95
CA ARG A 29 -10.17 -3.58 -4.53
C ARG A 29 -8.94 -4.44 -4.29
N GLY A 30 -7.92 -3.87 -3.65
CA GLY A 30 -6.62 -4.50 -3.43
C GLY A 30 -5.62 -4.35 -4.58
N GLY A 31 -4.52 -5.06 -4.49
CA GLY A 31 -3.47 -5.13 -5.52
C GLY A 31 -2.14 -4.54 -5.06
N PHE A 32 -1.23 -4.26 -6.00
CA PHE A 32 0.05 -3.65 -5.64
C PHE A 32 -0.08 -2.13 -5.47
N ARG A 33 0.76 -1.55 -4.62
CA ARG A 33 1.03 -0.12 -4.56
C ARG A 33 2.53 0.06 -4.67
N VAL A 34 2.96 1.05 -5.45
CA VAL A 34 4.36 1.37 -5.68
C VAL A 34 4.58 2.84 -5.40
N TYR A 35 5.41 3.14 -4.40
CA TYR A 35 5.92 4.47 -4.12
C TYR A 35 7.40 4.48 -4.47
N ALA A 36 7.71 4.98 -5.67
CA ALA A 36 9.00 4.84 -6.32
C ALA A 36 10.14 5.62 -5.65
N GLN A 37 9.84 6.63 -4.84
CA GLN A 37 10.84 7.39 -4.10
C GLN A 37 10.65 7.17 -2.59
N PRO A 38 11.70 7.39 -1.78
CA PRO A 38 11.57 7.33 -0.34
C PRO A 38 10.88 8.58 0.23
N GLY A 39 10.44 8.49 1.50
CA GLY A 39 9.83 9.59 2.24
C GLY A 39 8.36 9.84 1.93
N PHE A 40 7.75 9.04 1.05
CA PHE A 40 6.34 9.13 0.76
C PHE A 40 5.47 8.61 1.90
N ARG A 41 4.42 9.36 2.21
CA ARG A 41 3.28 8.97 3.04
C ARG A 41 2.21 8.36 2.11
N THR A 42 1.69 7.19 2.43
CA THR A 42 0.59 6.58 1.64
C THR A 42 -0.68 7.41 1.80
N HIS A 43 -1.62 7.35 0.85
CA HIS A 43 -2.91 8.06 0.93
C HIS A 43 -2.83 9.53 1.35
N ASP A 44 -1.83 10.27 0.84
CA ASP A 44 -1.56 11.66 1.23
C ASP A 44 -2.50 12.67 0.55
N GLU A 45 -3.74 12.26 0.29
CA GLU A 45 -4.79 13.15 -0.20
C GLU A 45 -5.37 13.98 0.96
N PRO A 46 -5.84 15.22 0.71
CA PRO A 46 -6.46 16.02 1.76
C PRO A 46 -7.70 15.34 2.37
N GLY A 47 -7.71 15.17 3.69
CA GLY A 47 -8.83 14.56 4.43
C GLY A 47 -8.36 13.39 5.30
N ARG A 48 -9.32 12.72 5.95
CA ARG A 48 -9.07 11.45 6.66
C ARG A 48 -9.23 10.28 5.69
N HIS A 49 -8.30 9.34 5.73
CA HIS A 49 -8.32 8.09 4.97
C HIS A 49 -8.74 6.93 5.88
N VAL A 50 -10.03 6.60 5.85
CA VAL A 50 -10.61 5.55 6.72
C VAL A 50 -11.48 4.58 5.93
N HIS A 51 -11.57 3.35 6.43
CA HIS A 51 -12.36 2.26 5.85
C HIS A 51 -13.30 1.65 6.88
N SER A 52 -14.41 1.06 6.41
CA SER A 52 -15.42 0.39 7.27
C SER A 52 -15.10 -1.08 7.55
N VAL A 53 -14.06 -1.61 6.92
CA VAL A 53 -13.55 -2.97 7.06
C VAL A 53 -12.04 -2.90 7.26
N PRO A 54 -11.41 -3.93 7.87
CA PRO A 54 -9.96 -3.91 8.04
C PRO A 54 -9.25 -3.84 6.68
N GLU A 55 -8.13 -3.13 6.64
CA GLU A 55 -7.22 -3.13 5.51
C GLU A 55 -5.90 -3.79 5.89
N VAL A 56 -5.35 -4.61 4.99
CA VAL A 56 -4.10 -5.32 5.19
C VAL A 56 -3.08 -4.88 4.16
N PHE A 57 -1.90 -4.49 4.62
CA PHE A 57 -0.73 -4.28 3.78
C PHE A 57 0.29 -5.40 3.99
N VAL A 58 0.69 -6.07 2.91
CA VAL A 58 1.80 -7.05 2.91
C VAL A 58 2.99 -6.39 2.25
N ILE A 59 4.03 -6.13 3.03
CA ILE A 59 5.20 -5.37 2.58
C ILE A 59 6.11 -6.28 1.75
N ILE A 60 6.28 -5.94 0.48
CA ILE A 60 7.10 -6.71 -0.47
C ILE A 60 8.51 -6.12 -0.53
N GLN A 61 8.63 -4.79 -0.50
CA GLN A 61 9.90 -4.07 -0.53
C GLN A 61 9.81 -2.77 0.27
N GLY A 62 10.92 -2.38 0.88
CA GLY A 62 11.05 -1.15 1.64
C GLY A 62 10.83 -1.34 3.13
N SER A 63 10.92 -0.23 3.85
CA SER A 63 10.75 -0.14 5.30
C SER A 63 10.29 1.26 5.68
N GLY A 64 9.79 1.43 6.90
CA GLY A 64 9.33 2.73 7.35
C GLY A 64 8.66 2.72 8.70
N VAL A 65 7.75 3.66 8.86
CA VAL A 65 6.92 3.84 10.06
C VAL A 65 5.45 3.72 9.71
N ILE A 66 4.68 3.23 10.67
CA ILE A 66 3.22 3.16 10.63
C ILE A 66 2.69 4.39 11.36
N GLU A 67 1.81 5.13 10.71
CA GLU A 67 1.13 6.28 11.27
C GLU A 67 -0.37 5.97 11.45
N ILE A 68 -0.90 6.22 12.64
CA ILE A 68 -2.32 6.09 12.99
C ILE A 68 -2.79 7.40 13.62
N GLU A 69 -3.89 7.96 13.11
CA GLU A 69 -4.48 9.23 13.58
C GLU A 69 -3.45 10.38 13.68
N GLY A 70 -2.53 10.44 12.70
CA GLY A 70 -1.48 11.46 12.60
C GLY A 70 -0.28 11.26 13.54
N ALA A 71 -0.17 10.12 14.24
CA ALA A 71 0.97 9.79 15.09
C ALA A 71 1.72 8.55 14.59
N GLU A 72 3.05 8.57 14.57
CA GLU A 72 3.87 7.38 14.33
C GLU A 72 3.75 6.42 15.52
N VAL A 73 3.24 5.20 15.29
CA VAL A 73 2.95 4.22 16.35
C VAL A 73 3.88 3.00 16.34
N ASP A 74 4.40 2.62 15.17
CA ASP A 74 5.28 1.45 15.03
C ASP A 74 6.11 1.53 13.73
N LYS A 75 6.90 0.50 13.43
CA LYS A 75 7.72 0.34 12.23
C LYS A 75 7.24 -0.84 11.39
N PHE A 76 7.59 -0.80 10.11
CA PHE A 76 7.39 -1.92 9.20
C PHE A 76 8.64 -2.17 8.36
N GLN A 77 8.79 -3.40 7.87
CA GLN A 77 9.81 -3.81 6.91
C GLN A 77 9.30 -4.89 5.94
N SER A 78 10.11 -5.19 4.93
CA SER A 78 9.79 -6.21 3.92
C SER A 78 9.59 -7.58 4.55
N GLY A 79 8.53 -8.27 4.10
CA GLY A 79 8.11 -9.59 4.61
C GLY A 79 7.07 -9.54 5.73
N GLU A 80 6.74 -8.35 6.24
CA GLU A 80 5.71 -8.19 7.27
C GLU A 80 4.33 -7.91 6.69
N ALA A 81 3.30 -8.21 7.47
CA ALA A 81 1.93 -7.81 7.22
C ALA A 81 1.47 -6.85 8.31
N VAL A 82 0.83 -5.76 7.92
CA VAL A 82 0.23 -4.76 8.81
C VAL A 82 -1.28 -4.81 8.60
N VAL A 83 -2.04 -4.85 9.69
CA VAL A 83 -3.49 -4.85 9.69
C VAL A 83 -3.96 -3.56 10.35
N PHE A 84 -4.81 -2.82 9.65
CA PHE A 84 -5.46 -1.61 10.15
C PHE A 84 -6.92 -1.91 10.46
N GLU A 85 -7.38 -1.51 11.63
CA GLU A 85 -8.74 -1.73 12.08
C GLU A 85 -9.72 -0.76 11.42
N PRO A 86 -11.02 -1.12 11.33
CA PRO A 86 -12.04 -0.22 10.81
C PRO A 86 -12.06 1.13 11.54
N GLY A 87 -12.10 2.22 10.77
CA GLY A 87 -12.21 3.57 11.28
C GLY A 87 -10.90 4.25 11.69
N GLU A 88 -9.76 3.53 11.67
CA GLU A 88 -8.44 4.12 11.87
C GLU A 88 -7.99 4.90 10.64
N ASP A 89 -7.61 6.16 10.82
CA ASP A 89 -6.88 6.95 9.81
C ASP A 89 -5.44 6.47 9.78
N HIS A 90 -5.03 5.84 8.68
CA HIS A 90 -3.78 5.07 8.67
C HIS A 90 -2.93 5.30 7.42
N HIS A 91 -1.61 5.36 7.65
CA HIS A 91 -0.63 5.61 6.62
C HIS A 91 0.65 4.81 6.88
N LEU A 92 1.31 4.36 5.81
CA LEU A 92 2.72 4.00 5.86
C LEU A 92 3.53 5.22 5.42
N ILE A 93 4.61 5.51 6.12
CA ILE A 93 5.58 6.51 5.70
C ILE A 93 6.92 5.83 5.44
N SER A 94 7.33 5.79 4.17
CA SER A 94 8.57 5.11 3.81
C SER A 94 9.79 5.85 4.38
N ARG A 95 10.78 5.06 4.80
CA ARG A 95 12.06 5.52 5.32
C ARG A 95 13.18 4.72 4.64
N GLY A 96 14.31 5.36 4.39
CA GLY A 96 15.46 4.75 3.69
C GLY A 96 15.57 5.18 2.22
N SER A 97 16.23 4.39 1.39
CA SER A 97 16.47 4.69 -0.04
C SER A 97 15.69 3.80 -1.01
N GLU A 98 15.12 2.70 -0.53
CA GLU A 98 14.40 1.74 -1.36
C GLU A 98 12.98 2.23 -1.65
N PRO A 99 12.43 1.94 -2.85
CA PRO A 99 11.01 2.08 -3.12
C PRO A 99 10.17 1.27 -2.13
N LEU A 100 9.04 1.85 -1.69
CA LEU A 100 8.03 1.12 -0.93
C LEU A 100 7.10 0.41 -1.91
N VAL A 101 7.08 -0.93 -1.82
CA VAL A 101 6.17 -1.78 -2.58
C VAL A 101 5.43 -2.70 -1.63
N PHE A 102 4.10 -2.70 -1.72
CA PHE A 102 3.25 -3.55 -0.90
C PHE A 102 2.03 -4.00 -1.67
N VAL A 103 1.44 -5.12 -1.22
CA VAL A 103 0.10 -5.53 -1.63
C VAL A 103 -0.88 -5.01 -0.59
N TRP A 104 -1.99 -4.43 -1.02
CA TRP A 104 -3.10 -4.05 -0.14
C TRP A 104 -4.34 -4.87 -0.43
N MET A 105 -5.18 -5.09 0.59
CA MET A 105 -6.44 -5.83 0.51
C MET A 105 -7.40 -5.37 1.59
N HIS A 106 -8.69 -5.24 1.26
CA HIS A 106 -9.74 -5.14 2.29
C HIS A 106 -10.18 -6.53 2.74
N LEU A 107 -10.41 -6.70 4.05
CA LEU A 107 -10.99 -7.91 4.64
C LEU A 107 -12.50 -7.75 4.81
N GLU A 108 -13.25 -8.14 3.79
CA GLU A 108 -14.72 -8.08 3.82
C GLU A 108 -15.30 -9.25 4.65
N PRO A 109 -16.42 -9.06 5.38
CA PRO A 109 -17.11 -10.16 6.07
C PRO A 109 -17.52 -11.28 5.10
N VAL A 110 -17.49 -12.52 5.58
CA VAL A 110 -18.08 -13.65 4.86
C VAL A 110 -19.59 -13.61 5.08
N GLU A 111 -20.37 -13.55 4.00
CA GLU A 111 -21.84 -13.68 4.03
C GLU A 111 -22.31 -15.06 4.52
#